data_AF-A0A7C1HJU6-F1
#
_entry.id   AF-A0A7C1HJU6-F1
#
_cell.length_a   1.000
_cell.length_b   1.000
_cell.length_c   1.000
_cell.angle_alpha   90.00
_cell.angle_beta   90.00
_cell.angle_gamma   90.00
#
_symmetry.space_group_name_H-M   'P 1'
#
loop_
_entity.id
_entity.type
_entity.pdbx_description
1 polymer ?
#
loop_
_entity_poly.entity_id
_entity_poly.type
_entity_poly.pdbx_seq_one_letter_code
_entity_poly.pdbx_strand_id
1 'polypeptide(L)'
;MPLDFESTTHGTIAFGFFNIDSDMLLLDRCFFFSTQFANWMTELARSPSGSPFTAVWEIYHINRPEEIGNLMNAIHGIEFSGFIGEVYKIFPFPENSSLFRQKPRGTATRPTIERIMSRFSMPEKIFFNVNGQGDKIHVGRYEFSRKVFQDMIVYVWLGGYPRWTDNSPPDYIQEMKELLDSSSHPAFEGISFKVR
;
A
#
# COMPACT_ATOMS: atom_id res chain seq x y z
N MET A 1 -9.49 2.54 1.52
CA MET A 1 -9.31 3.82 2.22
C MET A 1 -8.13 3.69 3.13
N PRO A 2 -7.17 4.63 3.02
CA PRO A 2 -5.99 4.61 3.86
C PRO A 2 -6.40 4.64 5.34
N LEU A 3 -5.70 3.86 6.15
CA LEU A 3 -5.84 3.88 7.59
C LEU A 3 -4.55 4.40 8.23
N ASP A 4 -4.68 4.72 9.50
CA ASP A 4 -3.62 5.20 10.36
C ASP A 4 -2.83 4.03 10.97
N PHE A 5 -1.52 4.02 10.73
CA PHE A 5 -0.59 3.03 11.27
C PHE A 5 0.53 3.72 12.05
N GLU A 6 0.90 3.16 13.20
CA GLU A 6 1.91 3.76 14.09
C GLU A 6 3.34 3.46 13.61
N SER A 7 4.03 4.49 13.13
CA SER A 7 5.48 4.47 12.95
C SER A 7 6.18 4.79 14.28
N THR A 8 7.23 4.04 14.60
CA THR A 8 8.05 4.27 15.79
C THR A 8 8.89 5.56 15.69
N THR A 9 9.06 6.12 14.49
CA THR A 9 9.86 7.33 14.25
C THR A 9 9.04 8.57 13.90
N HIS A 10 7.86 8.42 13.31
CA HIS A 10 7.07 9.55 12.78
C HIS A 10 5.64 9.63 13.33
N GLY A 11 5.30 8.83 14.34
CA GLY A 11 3.96 8.75 14.88
C GLY A 11 2.98 8.11 13.89
N THR A 12 1.74 8.55 13.90
CA THR A 12 0.70 7.98 13.03
C THR A 12 0.88 8.40 11.57
N ILE A 13 0.96 7.40 10.69
CA ILE A 13 1.15 7.57 9.25
C ILE A 13 -0.01 6.91 8.50
N ALA A 14 -0.56 7.64 7.52
CA ALA A 14 -1.58 7.10 6.62
C ALA A 14 -0.96 6.06 5.66
N PHE A 15 -1.58 4.88 5.58
CA PHE A 15 -1.22 3.84 4.62
C PHE A 15 -2.46 3.17 4.02
N GLY A 16 -2.43 2.92 2.71
CA GLY A 16 -3.38 2.05 2.03
C GLY A 16 -3.91 2.59 0.71
N PHE A 17 -4.87 1.86 0.12
CA PHE A 17 -5.59 2.28 -1.09
C PHE A 17 -6.36 3.58 -0.88
N PHE A 18 -6.13 4.58 -1.73
CA PHE A 18 -6.89 5.83 -1.76
C PHE A 18 -8.01 5.86 -2.80
N ASN A 19 -8.06 4.92 -3.75
CA ASN A 19 -9.09 4.87 -4.77
C ASN A 19 -9.39 3.41 -5.14
N ILE A 20 -10.67 3.03 -5.20
CA ILE A 20 -11.08 1.63 -5.37
C ILE A 20 -10.86 1.08 -6.79
N ASP A 21 -10.67 1.96 -7.78
CA ASP A 21 -10.39 1.58 -9.17
C ASP A 21 -8.90 1.41 -9.43
N SER A 22 -8.03 1.95 -8.57
CA SER A 22 -6.59 1.84 -8.69
C SER A 22 -6.05 0.74 -7.76
N ASP A 23 -5.01 0.04 -8.20
CA ASP A 23 -4.20 -0.83 -7.34
C ASP A 23 -3.06 -0.06 -6.62
N MET A 24 -3.06 1.27 -6.67
CA MET A 24 -2.03 2.08 -6.03
C MET A 24 -2.29 2.28 -4.52
N LEU A 25 -1.24 2.05 -3.74
CA LEU A 25 -1.15 2.30 -2.31
C LEU A 25 -0.45 3.64 -2.06
N LEU A 26 -0.80 4.30 -0.97
CA LEU A 26 0.00 5.39 -0.40
C LEU A 26 0.57 4.99 0.96
N LEU A 27 1.68 5.62 1.32
CA LEU A 27 2.33 5.62 2.62
C LEU A 27 2.84 7.03 2.89
N ASP A 28 2.07 7.84 3.62
CA ASP A 28 2.26 9.31 3.71
C ASP A 28 2.36 9.95 2.31
N ARG A 29 3.60 10.24 1.88
CA ARG A 29 3.93 10.86 0.58
C ARG A 29 4.49 9.89 -0.47
N CYS A 30 4.66 8.63 -0.08
CA CYS A 30 5.15 7.58 -0.96
C CYS A 30 3.98 6.85 -1.60
N PHE A 31 4.04 6.61 -2.89
CA PHE A 31 3.02 5.89 -3.65
C PHE A 31 3.65 4.75 -4.44
N PHE A 32 3.01 3.59 -4.45
CA PHE A 32 3.47 2.40 -5.16
C PHE A 32 2.31 1.45 -5.44
N PHE A 33 2.42 0.63 -6.47
CA PHE A 33 1.35 -0.30 -6.83
C PHE A 33 1.36 -1.53 -5.91
N SER A 34 0.18 -2.05 -5.57
CA SER A 34 0.06 -3.25 -4.74
C SER A 34 0.68 -4.48 -5.40
N THR A 35 0.78 -4.50 -6.73
CA THR A 35 1.59 -5.48 -7.47
C THR A 35 3.06 -5.45 -7.09
N GLN A 36 3.66 -4.26 -6.96
CA GLN A 36 5.06 -4.08 -6.53
C GLN A 36 5.21 -4.44 -5.05
N PHE A 37 4.27 -3.99 -4.21
CA PHE A 37 4.25 -4.34 -2.80
C PHE A 37 4.23 -5.87 -2.59
N ALA A 38 3.35 -6.58 -3.31
CA ALA A 38 3.26 -8.04 -3.23
C ALA A 38 4.55 -8.74 -3.65
N ASN A 39 5.20 -8.24 -4.69
CA ASN A 39 6.49 -8.75 -5.13
C ASN A 39 7.58 -8.53 -4.07
N TRP A 40 7.65 -7.35 -3.46
CA TRP A 40 8.62 -7.07 -2.38
C TRP A 40 8.39 -7.94 -1.14
N MET A 41 7.13 -8.17 -0.76
CA MET A 41 6.81 -9.06 0.36
C MET A 41 7.20 -10.51 0.04
N THR A 42 6.97 -10.95 -1.19
CA THR A 42 7.38 -12.26 -1.68
C THR A 42 8.91 -12.42 -1.68
N GLU A 43 9.64 -11.37 -2.07
CA GLU A 43 11.11 -11.35 -2.03
C GLU A 43 11.62 -11.49 -0.59
N LEU A 44 11.06 -10.71 0.34
CA LEU A 44 11.37 -10.80 1.77
C LEU A 44 11.06 -12.20 2.31
N ALA A 45 9.93 -12.79 1.93
CA ALA A 45 9.50 -14.12 2.40
C ALA A 45 10.42 -15.25 1.94
N ARG A 46 11.10 -15.08 0.81
CA ARG A 46 12.09 -16.02 0.27
C ARG A 46 13.51 -15.77 0.75
N SER A 47 13.75 -14.62 1.39
CA SER A 47 15.07 -14.27 1.87
C SER A 47 15.49 -15.13 3.08
N PRO A 48 16.81 -15.37 3.28
CA PRO A 48 17.28 -16.17 4.40
C PRO A 48 16.89 -15.57 5.76
N SER A 49 16.32 -16.40 6.64
CA SER A 49 16.08 -16.02 8.03
C SER A 49 17.39 -15.82 8.81
N GLY A 50 17.37 -14.91 9.79
CA GLY A 50 18.49 -14.71 10.72
C GLY A 50 19.59 -13.74 10.25
N SER A 51 19.49 -13.22 9.03
CA SER A 51 20.31 -12.11 8.53
C SER A 51 19.44 -10.88 8.22
N PRO A 52 19.97 -9.66 8.34
CA PRO A 52 19.28 -8.49 7.84
C PRO A 52 18.95 -8.61 6.35
N PHE A 53 17.75 -8.17 5.98
CA PHE A 53 17.33 -8.05 4.59
C PHE A 53 17.36 -6.57 4.19
N THR A 54 17.97 -6.27 3.05
CA THR A 54 18.01 -4.94 2.47
C THR A 54 17.60 -5.02 1.01
N ALA A 55 16.65 -4.19 0.61
CA ALA A 55 16.22 -4.03 -0.78
C ALA A 55 16.12 -2.55 -1.14
N VAL A 56 16.10 -2.27 -2.44
CA VAL A 56 15.84 -0.94 -2.98
C VAL A 56 14.47 -0.97 -3.63
N TRP A 57 13.55 -0.13 -3.15
CA TRP A 57 12.21 0.00 -3.70
C TRP A 57 12.14 1.22 -4.60
N GLU A 58 11.63 1.02 -5.81
CA GLU A 58 11.29 2.12 -6.71
C GLU A 58 9.83 2.52 -6.46
N ILE A 59 9.62 3.76 -6.03
CA ILE A 59 8.32 4.32 -5.64
C ILE A 59 8.10 5.65 -6.36
N TYR A 60 6.91 6.23 -6.22
CA TYR A 60 6.63 7.62 -6.56
C TYR A 60 6.57 8.43 -5.27
N HIS A 61 7.37 9.49 -5.14
CA HIS A 61 7.37 10.34 -3.96
C HIS A 61 6.90 11.76 -4.32
N ILE A 62 5.77 12.19 -3.75
CA ILE A 62 5.26 13.55 -3.94
C ILE A 62 5.88 14.45 -2.87
N ASN A 63 6.82 15.30 -3.27
CA ASN A 63 7.62 16.10 -2.34
C ASN A 63 6.78 17.07 -1.49
N ARG A 64 5.82 17.75 -2.13
CA ARG A 64 4.97 18.79 -1.54
C ARG A 64 3.63 18.20 -1.08
N PRO A 65 3.29 18.24 0.22
CA PRO A 65 2.03 17.69 0.73
C PRO A 65 0.78 18.19 0.00
N GLU A 66 0.77 19.48 -0.35
CA GLU A 66 -0.33 20.12 -1.07
C GLU A 66 -0.55 19.53 -2.47
N GLU A 67 0.48 18.94 -3.09
CA GLU A 67 0.39 18.27 -4.39
C GLU A 67 -0.22 16.86 -4.28
N ILE A 68 -0.36 16.28 -3.08
CA ILE A 68 -1.08 15.03 -2.87
C ILE A 68 -2.59 15.26 -3.05
N GLY A 69 -3.11 16.36 -2.52
CA GLY A 69 -4.53 16.70 -2.53
C GLY A 69 -5.29 16.20 -1.30
N ASN A 70 -6.58 16.58 -1.21
CA ASN A 70 -7.46 16.22 -0.09
C ASN A 70 -8.40 15.07 -0.47
N LEU A 71 -8.14 13.88 0.08
CA LEU A 71 -8.92 12.67 -0.19
C LEU A 71 -10.40 12.81 0.21
N MET A 72 -10.70 13.42 1.35
CA MET A 72 -12.08 13.57 1.81
C MET A 72 -12.87 14.53 0.93
N ASN A 73 -12.28 15.65 0.53
CA ASN A 73 -12.91 16.59 -0.41
C ASN A 73 -13.16 15.93 -1.77
N ALA A 74 -12.20 15.13 -2.25
CA ALA A 74 -12.31 14.44 -3.54
C ALA A 74 -13.42 13.36 -3.52
N ILE A 75 -13.53 12.59 -2.43
CA ILE A 75 -14.61 11.60 -2.25
C ILE A 75 -15.99 12.26 -2.23
N HIS A 76 -16.12 13.42 -1.60
CA HIS A 76 -17.39 14.16 -1.52
C HIS A 76 -17.67 15.04 -2.75
N GLY A 77 -16.77 15.05 -3.74
CA GLY A 77 -16.91 15.89 -4.94
C GLY A 77 -16.88 17.40 -4.67
N ILE A 78 -16.32 17.82 -3.53
CA ILE A 78 -16.27 19.23 -3.10
C ILE A 78 -15.13 19.95 -3.82
N GLU A 79 -13.96 19.35 -3.83
CA GLU A 79 -12.75 19.91 -4.43
C GLU A 79 -11.86 18.79 -4.96
N PHE A 80 -11.34 18.99 -6.17
CA PHE A 80 -10.39 18.08 -6.80
C PHE A 80 -9.03 18.78 -6.96
N SER A 81 -8.20 18.67 -5.93
CA SER A 81 -6.83 19.21 -5.88
C SER A 81 -5.78 18.08 -5.81
N GLY A 82 -4.56 18.38 -6.25
CA GLY A 82 -3.43 17.44 -6.20
C GLY A 82 -3.62 16.16 -7.02
N PHE A 83 -2.72 15.21 -6.81
CA PHE A 83 -2.72 13.90 -7.44
C PHE A 83 -4.02 13.13 -7.19
N ILE A 84 -4.46 13.06 -5.93
CA ILE A 84 -5.68 12.34 -5.55
C ILE A 84 -6.90 12.97 -6.24
N GLY A 85 -7.03 14.30 -6.25
CA GLY A 85 -8.13 14.98 -6.93
C GLY A 85 -8.19 14.67 -8.42
N GLU A 86 -7.04 14.66 -9.10
CA GLU A 86 -6.97 14.30 -10.52
C GLU A 86 -7.37 12.83 -10.78
N VAL A 87 -7.02 11.90 -9.88
CA VAL A 87 -7.49 10.51 -9.96
C VAL A 87 -9.01 10.44 -9.80
N TYR A 88 -9.58 11.15 -8.83
CA TYR A 88 -11.03 11.14 -8.56
C TYR A 88 -11.87 11.83 -9.64
N LYS A 89 -11.28 12.73 -10.45
CA LYS A 89 -11.96 13.26 -11.66
C LYS A 89 -12.21 12.17 -12.70
N ILE A 90 -11.36 11.15 -12.77
CA ILE A 90 -11.44 10.06 -13.75
C ILE A 90 -12.14 8.83 -13.15
N PHE A 91 -11.83 8.53 -11.89
CA PHE A 91 -12.36 7.40 -11.14
C PHE A 91 -13.11 7.92 -9.90
N PRO A 92 -14.31 8.50 -10.07
CA PRO A 92 -15.05 9.12 -8.98
C PRO A 92 -15.51 8.08 -7.96
N PHE A 93 -15.84 8.57 -6.76
CA PHE A 93 -16.53 7.75 -5.77
C PHE A 93 -17.84 7.22 -6.37
N PRO A 94 -18.20 5.93 -6.17
CA PRO A 94 -19.39 5.37 -6.78
C PRO A 94 -20.66 6.05 -6.26
N GLU A 95 -21.61 6.37 -7.15
CA GLU A 95 -22.92 6.92 -6.77
C GLU A 95 -23.67 6.00 -5.80
N ASN A 96 -23.50 4.69 -5.98
CA ASN A 96 -23.99 3.68 -5.06
C ASN A 96 -22.88 3.24 -4.10
N SER A 97 -22.99 3.62 -2.83
CA SER A 97 -22.01 3.29 -1.79
C SER A 97 -21.87 1.78 -1.54
N SER A 98 -22.84 0.94 -1.93
CA SER A 98 -22.69 -0.52 -1.84
C SER A 98 -21.64 -1.08 -2.80
N LEU A 99 -21.33 -0.34 -3.87
CA LEU A 99 -20.28 -0.65 -4.84
C LEU A 99 -18.91 -0.14 -4.39
N PHE A 100 -18.84 0.52 -3.23
CA PHE A 100 -17.57 0.95 -2.66
C PHE A 100 -16.81 -0.27 -2.14
N ARG A 101 -16.11 -0.94 -3.05
CA ARG A 101 -15.26 -2.12 -2.83
C ARG A 101 -14.01 -2.04 -3.69
N GLN A 102 -12.85 -2.43 -3.14
CA GLN A 102 -11.59 -2.42 -3.86
C GLN A 102 -11.66 -3.39 -5.04
N LYS A 103 -11.44 -2.89 -6.25
CA LYS A 103 -11.57 -3.69 -7.47
C LYS A 103 -10.29 -4.51 -7.69
N PRO A 104 -10.37 -5.84 -7.87
CA PRO A 104 -9.20 -6.69 -8.11
C PRO A 104 -8.50 -6.38 -9.44
N ARG A 105 -9.21 -5.77 -10.39
CA ARG A 105 -8.70 -5.38 -11.71
C ARG A 105 -8.04 -4.00 -11.74
N GLY A 106 -7.63 -3.46 -10.60
CA GLY A 106 -7.03 -2.13 -10.52
C GLY A 106 -5.78 -1.95 -11.40
N THR A 107 -5.05 -3.03 -11.67
CA THR A 107 -3.90 -3.07 -12.58
C THR A 107 -4.21 -2.57 -13.99
N ALA A 108 -5.45 -2.72 -14.46
CA ALA A 108 -5.87 -2.23 -15.77
C ALA A 108 -5.88 -0.69 -15.85
N THR A 109 -5.93 0.01 -14.71
CA THR A 109 -5.91 1.48 -14.66
C THR A 109 -4.51 2.06 -14.60
N ARG A 110 -3.49 1.22 -14.41
CA ARG A 110 -2.10 1.62 -14.17
C ARG A 110 -1.55 2.62 -15.20
N PRO A 111 -1.70 2.42 -16.54
CA PRO A 111 -1.21 3.40 -17.51
C PRO A 111 -1.86 4.78 -17.34
N THR A 112 -3.12 4.83 -16.90
CA THR A 112 -3.82 6.08 -16.64
C THR A 112 -3.30 6.74 -15.36
N ILE A 113 -3.12 5.96 -14.29
CA ILE A 113 -2.60 6.44 -13.01
C ILE A 113 -1.17 6.96 -13.15
N GLU A 114 -0.29 6.25 -13.86
CA GLU A 114 1.10 6.67 -14.09
C GLU A 114 1.16 7.97 -14.91
N ARG A 115 0.28 8.13 -15.91
CA ARG A 115 0.15 9.38 -16.68
C ARG A 115 -0.32 10.56 -15.82
N ILE A 116 -1.14 10.33 -14.80
CA ILE A 116 -1.53 11.37 -13.85
C ILE A 116 -0.37 11.68 -12.92
N MET A 117 0.26 10.65 -12.35
CA MET A 117 1.37 10.73 -11.39
C MET A 117 2.58 11.46 -11.96
N SER A 118 2.88 11.30 -13.26
CA SER A 118 4.03 11.96 -13.90
C SER A 118 3.99 13.50 -13.88
N ARG A 119 2.83 14.09 -13.56
CA ARG A 119 2.68 15.55 -13.34
C ARG A 119 3.07 16.00 -11.94
N PHE A 120 3.13 15.07 -10.98
CA PHE A 120 3.32 15.34 -9.55
C PHE A 120 4.62 14.75 -9.00
N SER A 121 5.12 13.66 -9.59
CA SER A 121 6.39 13.08 -9.18
C SER A 121 7.12 12.37 -10.31
N MET A 122 8.39 12.07 -10.04
CA MET A 122 9.17 11.08 -10.79
C MET A 122 9.39 9.85 -9.90
N PRO A 123 9.72 8.68 -10.49
CA PRO A 123 10.18 7.53 -9.73
C PRO A 123 11.40 7.87 -8.88
N GLU A 124 11.39 7.44 -7.62
CA GLU A 124 12.45 7.63 -6.65
C GLU A 124 12.78 6.29 -5.99
N LYS A 125 14.06 6.10 -5.62
CA LYS A 125 14.53 4.90 -4.93
C LYS A 125 14.59 5.14 -3.44
N ILE A 126 13.94 4.30 -2.66
CA ILE A 126 14.05 4.26 -1.20
C ILE A 126 14.64 2.94 -0.74
N PHE A 127 15.26 2.92 0.43
CA PHE A 127 15.70 1.68 1.05
C PHE A 127 14.56 1.03 1.82
N PHE A 128 14.47 -0.29 1.69
CA PHE A 128 13.69 -1.13 2.57
C PHE A 128 14.64 -2.02 3.36
N ASN A 129 14.53 -2.00 4.68
CA ASN A 129 15.40 -2.79 5.55
C ASN A 129 14.58 -3.55 6.59
N VAL A 130 14.96 -4.79 6.83
CA VAL A 130 14.46 -5.60 7.93
C VAL A 130 15.67 -6.10 8.69
N ASN A 131 15.72 -5.84 9.99
CA ASN A 131 16.82 -6.34 10.80
C ASN A 131 16.76 -7.88 10.92
N GLY A 132 17.85 -8.52 11.36
CA GLY A 132 17.92 -9.99 11.39
C GLY A 132 16.89 -10.67 12.30
N GLN A 133 16.33 -9.95 13.28
CA GLN A 133 15.25 -10.44 14.14
C GLN A 133 13.86 -10.15 13.56
N GLY A 134 13.74 -9.36 12.49
CA GLY A 134 12.46 -8.97 11.89
C GLY A 134 11.52 -8.20 12.82
N ASP A 135 12.03 -7.61 13.91
CA ASP A 135 11.25 -6.79 14.83
C ASP A 135 11.27 -5.29 14.49
N LYS A 136 12.25 -4.86 13.68
CA LYS A 136 12.37 -3.50 13.15
C LYS A 136 12.39 -3.52 11.62
N ILE A 137 11.42 -2.81 11.04
CA ILE A 137 11.23 -2.70 9.59
C ILE A 137 11.32 -1.23 9.20
N HIS A 138 12.21 -0.90 8.28
CA HIS A 138 12.35 0.43 7.71
C HIS A 138 11.81 0.45 6.28
N VAL A 139 10.94 1.42 6.00
CA VAL A 139 10.47 1.75 4.64
C VAL A 139 10.84 3.21 4.39
N GLY A 140 11.95 3.43 3.68
CA GLY A 140 12.55 4.75 3.53
C GLY A 140 12.87 5.38 4.89
N ARG A 141 12.20 6.48 5.21
CA ARG A 141 12.38 7.19 6.50
C ARG A 141 11.52 6.63 7.64
N TYR A 142 10.52 5.80 7.33
CA TYR A 142 9.59 5.28 8.34
C TYR A 142 10.16 4.03 8.97
N GLU A 143 10.00 3.90 10.28
CA GLU A 143 10.26 2.66 11.01
C GLU A 143 8.95 2.12 11.58
N PHE A 144 8.75 0.82 11.48
CA PHE A 144 7.59 0.10 11.98
C PHE A 144 8.03 -1.07 12.85
N SER A 145 7.26 -1.33 13.89
CA SER A 145 7.33 -2.61 14.60
C SER A 145 6.84 -3.73 13.68
N ARG A 146 7.28 -4.97 13.95
CA ARG A 146 6.78 -6.17 13.26
C ARG A 146 5.27 -6.22 13.18
N LYS A 147 4.60 -5.99 14.32
CA LYS A 147 3.14 -6.07 14.41
C LYS A 147 2.46 -5.07 13.48
N VAL A 148 2.88 -3.81 13.52
CA VAL A 148 2.30 -2.76 12.65
C VAL A 148 2.56 -3.07 11.19
N PHE A 149 3.76 -3.52 10.84
CA PHE A 149 4.09 -3.92 9.47
C PHE A 149 3.24 -5.10 8.98
N GLN A 150 3.00 -6.10 9.84
CA GLN A 150 2.08 -7.21 9.56
C GLN A 150 0.64 -6.70 9.39
N ASP A 151 0.18 -5.77 10.22
CA ASP A 151 -1.15 -5.17 10.10
C ASP A 151 -1.31 -4.43 8.75
N MET A 152 -0.26 -3.76 8.27
CA MET A 152 -0.24 -3.15 6.92
C MET A 152 -0.37 -4.20 5.81
N ILE A 153 0.33 -5.33 5.93
CA ILE A 153 0.23 -6.45 4.96
C ILE A 153 -1.19 -7.03 4.98
N VAL A 154 -1.74 -7.28 6.17
CA VAL A 154 -3.10 -7.81 6.33
C VAL A 154 -4.13 -6.82 5.78
N TYR A 155 -3.94 -5.51 5.97
CA TYR A 155 -4.77 -4.49 5.33
C TYR A 155 -4.80 -4.66 3.80
N VAL A 156 -3.64 -4.85 3.16
CA VAL A 156 -3.57 -5.06 1.70
C VAL A 156 -4.24 -6.38 1.29
N TRP A 157 -4.01 -7.46 2.04
CA TRP A 157 -4.67 -8.76 1.82
C TRP A 157 -6.20 -8.62 1.83
N LEU A 158 -6.77 -7.84 2.75
CA LEU A 158 -8.21 -7.66 2.84
C LEU A 158 -8.79 -6.79 1.73
N GLY A 159 -7.96 -6.04 1.00
CA GLY A 159 -8.39 -5.03 0.03
C GLY A 159 -8.66 -3.69 0.71
N GLY A 160 -7.99 -3.47 1.83
CA GLY A 160 -8.21 -2.35 2.73
C GLY A 160 -9.60 -2.30 3.32
N TYR A 161 -10.03 -1.09 3.69
CA TYR A 161 -11.42 -0.77 3.97
C TYR A 161 -11.91 0.06 2.78
N PRO A 162 -12.59 -0.55 1.81
CA PRO A 162 -13.80 -1.35 2.06
C PRO A 162 -13.75 -2.87 1.76
N ARG A 163 -12.57 -3.47 1.68
CA ARG A 163 -12.30 -4.85 1.24
C ARG A 163 -12.44 -5.07 -0.27
N TRP A 164 -11.90 -6.18 -0.75
CA TRP A 164 -12.04 -6.59 -2.15
C TRP A 164 -13.50 -6.82 -2.56
N THR A 165 -13.81 -6.52 -3.82
CA THR A 165 -15.06 -6.95 -4.47
C THR A 165 -15.22 -8.46 -4.31
N ASP A 166 -16.42 -8.88 -3.89
CA ASP A 166 -16.77 -10.28 -3.61
C ASP A 166 -15.84 -11.01 -2.62
N ASN A 167 -15.03 -10.27 -1.84
CA ASN A 167 -13.96 -10.80 -1.01
C ASN A 167 -12.94 -11.64 -1.81
N SER A 168 -12.71 -11.29 -3.07
CA SER A 168 -11.78 -11.97 -3.97
C SER A 168 -10.59 -11.07 -4.29
N PRO A 169 -9.45 -11.23 -3.58
CA PRO A 169 -8.20 -10.58 -3.93
C PRO A 169 -7.69 -11.02 -5.30
N PRO A 170 -6.94 -10.18 -6.04
CA PRO A 170 -6.30 -10.61 -7.28
C PRO A 170 -5.20 -11.65 -7.02
N ASP A 171 -4.86 -12.44 -8.05
CA ASP A 171 -3.96 -13.60 -7.94
C ASP A 171 -2.62 -13.27 -7.27
N TYR A 172 -2.00 -12.14 -7.61
CA TYR A 172 -0.72 -11.73 -7.01
C TYR A 172 -0.80 -11.47 -5.49
N ILE A 173 -1.98 -11.10 -4.97
CA ILE A 173 -2.21 -10.96 -3.52
C ILE A 173 -2.45 -12.32 -2.86
N GLN A 174 -3.11 -13.25 -3.56
CA GLN A 174 -3.29 -14.63 -3.10
C GLN A 174 -1.95 -15.35 -3.00
N GLU A 175 -1.13 -15.28 -4.04
CA GLU A 175 0.22 -15.84 -4.09
C GLU A 175 1.12 -15.25 -2.98
N MET A 176 1.08 -13.93 -2.79
CA MET A 176 1.79 -13.27 -1.69
C MET A 176 1.37 -13.88 -0.34
N LYS A 177 0.06 -13.95 -0.08
CA LYS A 177 -0.45 -14.49 1.19
C LYS A 177 0.03 -15.93 1.42
N GLU A 178 -0.04 -16.79 0.42
CA GLU A 178 0.38 -18.20 0.55
C GLU A 178 1.87 -18.33 0.87
N LEU A 179 2.71 -17.53 0.22
CA LEU A 179 4.15 -17.50 0.48
C LEU A 179 4.46 -16.97 1.89
N LEU A 180 3.76 -15.92 2.32
CA LEU A 180 3.95 -15.34 3.64
C LEU A 180 3.51 -16.30 4.76
N ASP A 181 2.40 -17.02 4.59
CA ASP A 181 1.92 -18.02 5.55
C ASP A 181 2.88 -19.20 5.74
N SER A 182 3.63 -19.55 4.70
CA SER A 182 4.62 -20.64 4.74
C SER A 182 6.04 -20.18 5.05
N SER A 183 6.27 -18.87 5.12
CA SER A 183 7.60 -18.30 5.32
C SER A 183 8.06 -18.47 6.77
N SER A 184 9.33 -18.84 6.93
CA SER A 184 10.03 -18.84 8.22
C SER A 184 10.76 -17.52 8.49
N HIS A 185 10.55 -16.49 7.67
CA HIS A 185 11.21 -15.21 7.84
C HIS A 185 10.66 -14.49 9.11
N PRO A 186 11.52 -14.00 10.03
CA PRO A 186 11.08 -13.44 11.31
C PRO A 186 10.08 -12.28 11.21
N ALA A 187 10.12 -11.51 10.13
CA ALA A 187 9.16 -10.43 9.88
C ALA A 187 7.70 -10.91 9.77
N PHE A 188 7.48 -12.17 9.39
CA PHE A 188 6.17 -12.78 9.23
C PHE A 188 5.81 -13.75 10.36
N GLU A 189 6.71 -13.92 11.34
CA GLU A 189 6.42 -14.75 12.50
C GLU A 189 5.16 -14.26 13.22
N GLY A 190 4.18 -15.15 13.37
CA GLY A 190 2.91 -14.87 14.04
C GLY A 190 1.90 -14.08 13.22
N ILE A 191 2.16 -13.78 11.93
CA ILE A 191 1.18 -13.14 11.06
C ILE A 191 -0.09 -14.00 10.96
N SER A 192 -1.26 -13.35 10.95
CA SER A 192 -2.55 -14.04 10.81
C SER A 192 -3.44 -13.29 9.82
N PHE A 193 -3.76 -13.94 8.71
CA PHE A 193 -4.70 -13.43 7.71
C PHE A 193 -6.17 -13.78 8.03
N LYS A 194 -6.43 -14.37 9.21
CA LYS A 194 -7.81 -14.65 9.66
C LYS A 194 -8.46 -13.34 10.10
N VAL A 195 -9.54 -12.97 9.40
CA VAL A 195 -10.42 -11.86 9.81
C VAL A 195 -11.14 -12.30 11.09
N ARG A 196 -10.96 -11.55 12.18
CA ARG A 196 -11.85 -11.65 13.34
C ARG A 196 -13.16 -10.94 13.05
#